data_AF-A0A3M7LC47-F1
#
_entry.id   AF-A0A3M7LC47-F1
#
_cell.length_a   1.000
_cell.length_b   1.000
_cell.length_c   1.000
_cell.angle_alpha   90.00
_cell.angle_beta   90.00
_cell.angle_gamma   90.00
#
_symmetry.space_group_name_H-M   'P 1'
#
loop_
_entity.id
_entity.type
_entity.pdbx_description
1 polymer ?
#
loop_
_entity_poly.entity_id
_entity_poly.type
_entity_poly.pdbx_seq_one_letter_code
_entity_poly.pdbx_strand_id
1 'polypeptide(L)'
;MNLNQNIYSKESIKARMLQNATKIWGLKSPQSLDPFVKLLIDAFSTEMFKTNNEIETVNARILEKLAKLLTPSTYTYPFPAHGIAFTQPYESFEIVLEHTEFFFRKHITSTIKSESDTQINIPFTPVGNIKINKLQTGLMIVGNTCYSIDERLNKIPISRFQGKPEDYRKITLGIDTTKYVNENFPDCISLYCFNPAFEHLDFVYKLLPYLKVTSNGKPLSVREGLTYQKNNEWQGYEQIFHEQSIQTKIIEDIKGIYRDKFIEITGIAEGLITEEGKLPHNLTFLEDRIEITKCIEEKKYLWLTFEFPPQFSAEMLDNFLFVLNAFPVYNRGWKKTEYSLDIMGNNIPLVTDNAEHFLYVDEVQDGEGRRYTEIPFTPTDNLKKGLYTVRKGAMERFTNRNAVDMIANVLELTRDEVAAFSLLNRDNVRGVLSELSDKMKAIAQKVANVQKNSRQEINYVIMEPIEKTGHTFASFWVTHCMLANHMRPGTELSNQLNSQTINLLTETIGGAEEQKGTDAVLAYRYALTTRDKIISLEDVKNYCRMVLKDELKEINVKRGTMISHKPKEGFVRTIEVEIIPKNYSFYGKVYWENRANILKKQIISKAIDGIEYRVTILNEEIDLLKN
;
A
#
# COMPACT_ATOMS: atom_id res chain seq x y z
N MET A 1 -11.14 16.71 24.84
CA MET A 1 -9.77 16.65 25.38
C MET A 1 -9.13 18.02 25.25
N ASN A 2 -9.01 18.83 26.31
CA ASN A 2 -8.32 20.14 26.27
C ASN A 2 -7.80 20.61 27.65
N LEU A 3 -7.86 19.79 28.70
CA LEU A 3 -7.49 20.22 30.06
C LEU A 3 -5.97 20.18 30.34
N ASN A 4 -5.19 19.37 29.62
CA ASN A 4 -3.75 19.24 29.88
C ASN A 4 -2.88 20.32 29.20
N GLN A 5 -3.32 20.91 28.09
CA GLN A 5 -2.54 21.97 27.40
C GLN A 5 -2.51 23.30 28.16
N ASN A 6 -3.54 23.60 28.97
CA ASN A 6 -3.60 24.84 29.76
C ASN A 6 -2.68 24.86 30.99
N ILE A 7 -2.07 23.73 31.35
CA ILE A 7 -1.18 23.62 32.52
C ILE A 7 0.25 24.10 32.18
N TYR A 8 0.60 24.24 30.91
CA TYR A 8 1.96 24.60 30.49
C TYR A 8 2.01 25.80 29.54
N SER A 9 0.99 26.67 29.54
CA SER A 9 1.06 27.93 28.79
C SER A 9 2.05 28.90 29.41
N LYS A 10 2.66 29.77 28.60
CA LYS A 10 3.56 30.84 29.08
C LYS A 10 2.90 31.68 30.19
N GLU A 11 1.62 32.04 30.04
CA GLU A 11 0.93 32.81 31.08
C GLU A 11 0.75 32.02 32.37
N SER A 12 0.50 30.71 32.28
CA SER A 12 0.36 29.85 33.46
C SER A 12 1.68 29.70 34.24
N ILE A 13 2.80 29.57 33.52
CA ILE A 13 4.16 29.51 34.11
C ILE A 13 4.50 30.84 34.76
N LYS A 14 4.28 31.95 34.04
CA LYS A 14 4.49 33.32 34.54
C LYS A 14 3.65 33.60 35.79
N ALA A 15 2.36 33.23 35.78
CA ALA A 15 1.46 33.43 36.92
C ALA A 15 1.92 32.65 38.17
N ARG A 16 2.37 31.40 38.01
CA ARG A 16 2.94 30.60 39.11
C ARG A 16 4.23 31.20 39.65
N MET A 17 5.12 31.65 38.76
CA MET A 17 6.38 32.29 39.15
C MET A 17 6.13 33.60 39.91
N LEU A 18 5.18 34.41 39.45
CA LEU A 18 4.78 35.64 40.14
C LEU A 18 4.15 35.34 41.50
N GLN A 19 3.29 34.33 41.62
CA GLN A 19 2.72 33.92 42.91
C GLN A 19 3.78 33.41 43.89
N ASN A 20 4.72 32.58 43.42
CA ASN A 20 5.82 32.09 44.26
C ASN A 20 6.76 33.22 44.70
N ALA A 21 7.12 34.14 43.80
CA ALA A 21 7.95 35.29 44.13
C ALA A 21 7.26 36.21 45.17
N THR A 22 5.96 36.46 44.99
CA THR A 22 5.13 37.23 45.93
C THR A 22 5.11 36.57 47.33
N LYS A 23 5.01 35.24 47.38
CA LYS A 23 5.01 34.46 48.63
C LYS A 23 6.36 34.46 49.33
N ILE A 24 7.46 34.29 48.58
CA ILE A 24 8.83 34.30 49.13
C ILE A 24 9.19 35.68 49.71
N TRP A 25 8.76 36.75 49.05
CA TRP A 25 9.00 38.12 49.52
C TRP A 25 7.92 38.67 50.47
N GLY A 26 6.94 37.85 50.87
CA GLY A 26 5.91 38.26 51.84
C GLY A 26 5.01 39.43 51.37
N LEU A 27 4.86 39.60 50.06
CA LEU A 27 4.07 40.68 49.47
C LEU A 27 2.58 40.32 49.42
N LYS A 28 1.70 41.32 49.54
CA LYS A 28 0.24 41.12 49.53
C LYS A 28 -0.32 40.90 48.13
N SER A 29 0.36 41.40 47.08
CA SER A 29 -0.10 41.21 45.70
C SER A 29 1.07 41.09 44.70
N PRO A 30 0.89 40.36 43.59
CA PRO A 30 1.86 40.32 42.50
C PRO A 30 2.07 41.68 41.82
N GLN A 31 1.16 42.62 42.03
CA GLN A 31 1.24 43.97 41.47
C GLN A 31 2.28 44.83 42.21
N SER A 32 2.56 44.55 43.48
CA SER A 32 3.60 45.25 44.26
C SER A 32 5.03 44.80 43.96
N LEU A 33 5.22 43.81 43.07
CA LEU A 33 6.54 43.41 42.60
C LEU A 33 7.16 44.49 41.71
N ASP A 34 8.48 44.68 41.86
CA ASP A 34 9.29 45.59 41.05
C ASP A 34 9.07 45.30 39.54
N PRO A 35 8.84 46.34 38.71
CA PRO A 35 8.78 46.20 37.25
C PRO A 35 9.96 45.44 36.63
N PHE A 36 11.18 45.61 37.13
CA PHE A 36 12.37 44.89 36.64
C PHE A 36 12.27 43.39 36.92
N VAL A 37 11.82 43.03 38.11
CA VAL A 37 11.60 41.63 38.50
C VAL A 37 10.49 41.00 37.66
N LYS A 38 9.42 41.75 37.35
CA LYS A 38 8.37 41.29 36.43
C LYS A 38 8.91 41.02 35.03
N LEU A 39 9.83 41.86 34.55
CA LEU A 39 10.47 41.70 33.23
C LEU A 39 11.38 40.47 33.21
N LEU A 40 12.18 40.25 34.26
CA LEU A 40 12.99 39.04 34.42
C LEU A 40 12.14 37.76 34.49
N ILE A 41 11.04 37.78 35.25
CA ILE A 41 10.11 36.64 35.33
C ILE A 41 9.45 36.38 33.96
N ASP A 42 9.17 37.43 33.19
CA ASP A 42 8.61 37.27 31.84
C ASP A 42 9.62 36.64 30.86
N ALA A 43 10.86 37.10 30.86
CA ALA A 43 11.94 36.51 30.07
C ALA A 43 12.19 35.05 30.47
N PHE A 44 12.30 34.78 31.77
CA PHE A 44 12.52 33.42 32.30
C PHE A 44 11.33 32.48 32.01
N SER A 45 10.09 32.97 32.09
CA SER A 45 8.91 32.19 31.71
C SER A 45 8.92 31.81 30.23
N THR A 46 9.49 32.66 29.37
CA THR A 46 9.62 32.39 27.94
C THR A 46 10.66 31.30 27.69
N GLU A 47 11.82 31.37 28.34
CA GLU A 47 12.85 30.33 28.23
C GLU A 47 12.36 28.99 28.80
N MET A 48 11.72 28.99 29.98
CA MET A 48 11.14 27.76 30.54
C MET A 48 10.04 27.15 29.65
N PHE A 49 9.21 27.99 29.02
CA PHE A 49 8.22 27.52 28.06
C PHE A 49 8.88 26.87 26.82
N LYS A 50 9.94 27.50 26.28
CA LYS A 50 10.73 26.92 25.18
C LYS A 50 11.34 25.59 25.59
N THR A 51 12.03 25.53 26.73
CA THR A 51 12.65 24.30 27.25
C THR A 51 11.61 23.20 27.45
N ASN A 52 10.42 23.52 27.97
CA ASN A 52 9.37 22.52 28.15
C ASN A 52 8.86 21.97 26.80
N ASN A 53 8.65 22.83 25.81
CA ASN A 53 8.29 22.38 24.45
C ASN A 53 9.39 21.53 23.82
N GLU A 54 10.67 21.85 24.05
CA GLU A 54 11.79 21.03 23.62
C GLU A 54 11.77 19.66 24.30
N ILE A 55 11.52 19.60 25.61
CA ILE A 55 11.40 18.33 26.36
C ILE A 55 10.24 17.48 25.83
N GLU A 56 9.07 18.07 25.60
CA GLU A 56 7.93 17.34 25.02
C GLU A 56 8.27 16.81 23.62
N THR A 57 8.94 17.63 22.81
CA THR A 57 9.39 17.22 21.48
C THR A 57 10.42 16.08 21.55
N VAL A 58 11.35 16.13 22.51
CA VAL A 58 12.34 15.06 22.73
C VAL A 58 11.66 13.78 23.20
N ASN A 59 10.72 13.86 24.15
CA ASN A 59 9.97 12.71 24.63
C ASN A 59 9.17 12.04 23.50
N ALA A 60 8.51 12.84 22.66
CA ALA A 60 7.82 12.34 21.48
C ALA A 60 8.77 11.61 20.53
N ARG A 61 9.95 12.18 20.24
CA ARG A 61 10.98 11.54 19.39
C ARG A 61 11.55 10.26 20.00
N ILE A 62 11.80 10.23 21.31
CA ILE A 62 12.31 9.02 21.99
C ILE A 62 11.26 7.92 21.92
N LEU A 63 10.00 8.24 22.20
CA LEU A 63 8.89 7.29 22.13
C LEU A 63 8.71 6.76 20.71
N GLU A 64 8.75 7.63 19.70
CA GLU A 64 8.70 7.23 18.29
C GLU A 64 9.90 6.35 17.91
N LYS A 65 11.11 6.68 18.35
CA LYS A 65 12.32 5.89 18.07
C LYS A 65 12.26 4.50 18.73
N LEU A 66 11.85 4.43 19.99
CA LEU A 66 11.66 3.16 20.69
C LEU A 66 10.57 2.33 20.01
N ALA A 67 9.47 2.96 19.61
CA ALA A 67 8.38 2.28 18.93
C ALA A 67 8.80 1.77 17.54
N LYS A 68 9.57 2.55 16.76
CA LYS A 68 10.18 2.10 15.49
C LYS A 68 11.10 0.90 15.68
N LEU A 69 11.91 0.90 16.75
CA LEU A 69 12.83 -0.20 17.06
C LEU A 69 12.09 -1.47 17.52
N LEU A 70 11.01 -1.31 18.30
CA LEU A 70 10.26 -2.44 18.84
C LEU A 70 9.20 -2.98 17.87
N THR A 71 8.79 -2.17 16.89
CA THR A 71 7.75 -2.50 15.90
C THR A 71 8.16 -2.05 14.50
N PRO A 72 8.87 -2.89 13.74
CA PRO A 72 8.96 -2.75 12.28
C PRO A 72 7.58 -3.07 11.68
N SER A 73 6.65 -2.12 11.78
CA SER A 73 5.27 -2.30 11.35
C SER A 73 5.05 -1.76 9.94
N THR A 74 4.33 -2.48 9.10
CA THR A 74 3.87 -2.03 7.77
C THR A 74 3.02 -0.76 7.86
N TYR A 75 2.36 -0.52 9.00
CA TYR A 75 1.46 0.62 9.23
C TYR A 75 2.15 1.97 9.36
N THR A 76 3.47 1.97 9.55
CA THR A 76 4.30 3.18 9.55
C THR A 76 5.14 3.27 8.28
N TYR A 77 4.70 2.61 7.21
CA TYR A 77 5.25 2.72 5.87
C TYR A 77 4.18 3.22 4.91
N PRO A 78 4.57 3.90 3.82
CA PRO A 78 3.63 4.15 2.75
C PRO A 78 3.17 2.81 2.15
N PHE A 79 1.88 2.71 1.84
CA PHE A 79 1.29 1.54 1.21
C PHE A 79 1.04 1.85 -0.27
N PRO A 80 1.43 0.95 -1.20
CA PRO A 80 1.24 1.19 -2.62
C PRO A 80 -0.21 0.91 -3.04
N ALA A 81 -0.69 1.72 -3.99
CA ALA A 81 -1.94 1.40 -4.68
C ALA A 81 -1.80 0.10 -5.47
N HIS A 82 -2.85 -0.70 -5.57
CA HIS A 82 -2.84 -1.99 -6.25
C HIS A 82 -4.14 -2.22 -7.02
N GLY A 83 -4.07 -3.09 -8.02
CA GLY A 83 -5.16 -3.43 -8.93
C GLY A 83 -4.89 -4.74 -9.65
N ILE A 84 -5.85 -5.22 -10.44
CA ILE A 84 -5.63 -6.30 -11.41
C ILE A 84 -5.43 -5.68 -12.78
N ALA A 85 -4.38 -6.12 -13.48
CA ALA A 85 -4.16 -5.82 -14.88
C ALA A 85 -4.22 -7.10 -15.70
N PHE A 86 -4.35 -6.98 -17.02
CA PHE A 86 -4.17 -8.08 -17.95
C PHE A 86 -3.38 -7.62 -19.16
N THR A 87 -2.75 -8.59 -19.84
CA THR A 87 -2.07 -8.35 -21.12
C THR A 87 -2.09 -9.62 -21.97
N GLN A 88 -1.77 -9.48 -23.25
CA GLN A 88 -1.62 -10.62 -24.15
C GLN A 88 -0.16 -10.74 -24.60
N PRO A 89 0.42 -11.95 -24.60
CA PRO A 89 1.78 -12.12 -25.07
C PRO A 89 1.86 -11.99 -26.59
N TYR A 90 3.02 -11.53 -27.07
CA TYR A 90 3.31 -11.51 -28.50
C TYR A 90 3.61 -12.91 -29.03
N GLU A 91 4.37 -13.70 -28.26
CA GLU A 91 4.68 -15.10 -28.54
C GLU A 91 3.62 -16.05 -27.95
N SER A 92 3.75 -17.36 -28.21
CA SER A 92 2.80 -18.36 -27.67
C SER A 92 2.72 -18.32 -26.14
N PHE A 93 3.83 -18.01 -25.47
CA PHE A 93 3.86 -17.71 -24.04
C PHE A 93 4.93 -16.66 -23.76
N GLU A 94 4.80 -15.94 -22.65
CA GLU A 94 5.76 -14.93 -22.20
C GLU A 94 5.80 -14.91 -20.68
N ILE A 95 6.92 -14.47 -20.08
CA ILE A 95 7.03 -14.26 -18.64
C ILE A 95 7.08 -12.76 -18.39
N VAL A 96 6.04 -12.24 -17.76
CA VAL A 96 6.05 -10.85 -17.27
C VAL A 96 6.83 -10.84 -15.96
N LEU A 97 7.96 -10.14 -15.95
CA LEU A 97 8.86 -10.09 -14.81
C LEU A 97 8.37 -9.08 -13.78
N GLU A 98 8.62 -9.37 -12.50
CA GLU A 98 8.18 -8.51 -11.41
C GLU A 98 8.82 -7.12 -11.44
N HIS A 99 9.98 -6.96 -12.05
CA HIS A 99 10.68 -5.67 -12.16
C HIS A 99 10.29 -4.88 -13.42
N THR A 100 9.41 -5.40 -14.27
CA THR A 100 8.95 -4.67 -15.46
C THR A 100 8.00 -3.55 -15.05
N GLU A 101 8.39 -2.31 -15.34
CA GLU A 101 7.62 -1.11 -15.02
C GLU A 101 6.70 -0.69 -16.17
N PHE A 102 5.42 -0.44 -15.85
CA PHE A 102 4.41 0.09 -16.74
C PHE A 102 3.92 1.45 -16.23
N PHE A 103 3.86 2.46 -17.08
CA PHE A 103 3.63 3.84 -16.68
C PHE A 103 2.27 4.35 -17.15
N PHE A 104 1.59 5.07 -16.26
CA PHE A 104 0.44 5.90 -16.59
C PHE A 104 0.82 7.38 -16.47
N ARG A 105 0.53 8.16 -17.52
CA ARG A 105 0.79 9.61 -17.54
C ARG A 105 -0.41 10.37 -16.96
N LYS A 106 -0.26 10.88 -15.73
CA LYS A 106 -1.29 11.69 -15.06
C LYS A 106 -0.96 13.18 -15.20
N HIS A 107 -1.91 13.94 -15.76
CA HIS A 107 -1.84 15.40 -15.75
C HIS A 107 -2.48 15.93 -14.47
N ILE A 108 -1.75 16.75 -13.73
CA ILE A 108 -2.24 17.45 -12.54
C ILE A 108 -2.35 18.92 -12.90
N THR A 109 -3.59 19.39 -12.99
CA THR A 109 -3.91 20.79 -13.25
C THR A 109 -3.58 21.61 -12.01
N SER A 110 -2.80 22.66 -12.18
CA SER A 110 -2.48 23.56 -11.07
C SER A 110 -3.70 24.40 -10.69
N THR A 111 -4.03 24.45 -9.41
CA THR A 111 -5.06 25.36 -8.87
C THR A 111 -4.52 26.76 -8.56
N ILE A 112 -3.20 26.97 -8.70
CA ILE A 112 -2.51 28.22 -8.38
C ILE A 112 -2.18 28.94 -9.70
N LYS A 113 -2.65 30.19 -9.86
CA LYS A 113 -2.53 31.02 -11.09
C LYS A 113 -1.10 31.25 -11.61
N SER A 114 -0.06 30.85 -10.87
CA SER A 114 1.36 31.05 -11.18
C SER A 114 2.18 29.76 -11.32
N GLU A 115 1.56 28.59 -11.17
CA GLU A 115 2.22 27.28 -11.36
C GLU A 115 1.67 26.62 -12.63
N SER A 116 2.57 26.11 -13.48
CA SER A 116 2.21 25.34 -14.67
C SER A 116 1.67 23.96 -14.29
N ASP A 117 0.80 23.41 -15.13
CA ASP A 117 0.36 22.02 -15.01
C ASP A 117 1.56 21.07 -14.96
N THR A 118 1.49 20.09 -14.07
CA THR A 118 2.57 19.10 -13.89
C THR A 118 2.13 17.76 -14.44
N GLN A 119 3.04 17.08 -15.13
CA GLN A 119 2.82 15.73 -15.62
C GLN A 119 3.62 14.76 -14.75
N ILE A 120 2.94 13.79 -14.16
CA ILE A 120 3.55 12.77 -13.30
C ILE A 120 3.37 11.41 -13.98
N ASN A 121 4.45 10.64 -14.07
CA ASN A 121 4.41 9.26 -14.52
C ASN A 121 4.19 8.36 -13.30
N ILE A 122 3.09 7.63 -13.26
CA ILE A 122 2.75 6.71 -12.18
C ILE A 122 3.12 5.30 -12.62
N PRO A 123 4.17 4.68 -12.05
CA PRO A 123 4.63 3.34 -12.43
C PRO A 123 3.86 2.25 -11.69
N PHE A 124 3.63 1.12 -12.36
CA PHE A 124 3.08 -0.11 -11.81
C PHE A 124 3.95 -1.29 -12.23
N THR A 125 4.15 -2.23 -11.32
CA THR A 125 4.84 -3.49 -11.60
C THR A 125 3.98 -4.69 -11.20
N PRO A 126 4.15 -5.85 -11.84
CA PRO A 126 3.54 -7.10 -11.35
C PRO A 126 3.98 -7.43 -9.93
N VAL A 127 3.09 -8.09 -9.17
CA VAL A 127 3.38 -8.53 -7.79
C VAL A 127 4.38 -9.70 -7.71
N GLY A 128 4.61 -10.38 -8.84
CA GLY A 128 5.62 -11.43 -8.99
C GLY A 128 5.79 -11.80 -10.45
N ASN A 129 6.69 -12.74 -10.75
CA ASN A 129 6.88 -13.25 -12.11
C ASN A 129 5.72 -14.15 -12.54
N ILE A 130 5.11 -13.86 -13.69
CA ILE A 130 3.88 -14.53 -14.11
C ILE A 130 4.03 -14.98 -15.56
N LYS A 131 3.71 -16.26 -15.81
CA LYS A 131 3.65 -16.81 -17.15
C LYS A 131 2.28 -16.51 -17.75
N ILE A 132 2.28 -15.79 -18.86
CA ILE A 132 1.09 -15.52 -19.67
C ILE A 132 1.15 -16.37 -20.95
N ASN A 133 -0.01 -16.81 -21.43
CA ASN A 133 -0.13 -17.67 -22.61
C ASN A 133 -1.01 -16.99 -23.66
N LYS A 134 -0.75 -17.21 -24.94
CA LYS A 134 -1.51 -16.60 -26.05
C LYS A 134 -2.87 -17.27 -26.25
N LEU A 135 -3.69 -17.17 -25.22
CA LEU A 135 -4.99 -17.79 -25.05
C LEU A 135 -5.98 -16.70 -24.58
N GLN A 136 -7.21 -16.74 -25.08
CA GLN A 136 -8.23 -15.75 -24.72
C GLN A 136 -9.60 -16.40 -24.62
N THR A 137 -10.42 -15.99 -23.66
CA THR A 137 -11.83 -16.39 -23.61
C THR A 137 -12.54 -15.75 -24.81
N GLY A 138 -12.97 -16.57 -25.77
CA GLY A 138 -13.67 -16.09 -26.96
C GLY A 138 -15.19 -16.21 -26.83
N LEU A 139 -15.66 -17.29 -26.20
CA LEU A 139 -17.09 -17.56 -26.03
C LEU A 139 -17.42 -17.93 -24.58
N MET A 140 -18.61 -17.55 -24.14
CA MET A 140 -19.15 -17.90 -22.84
C MET A 140 -20.63 -18.22 -22.96
N ILE A 141 -21.02 -19.41 -22.54
CA ILE A 141 -22.41 -19.89 -22.57
C ILE A 141 -22.90 -20.02 -21.13
N VAL A 142 -24.01 -19.34 -20.82
CA VAL A 142 -24.65 -19.39 -19.49
C VAL A 142 -26.15 -19.51 -19.64
N GLY A 143 -26.73 -20.52 -18.99
CA GLY A 143 -28.17 -20.79 -19.04
C GLY A 143 -28.64 -20.99 -20.48
N ASN A 144 -29.26 -19.95 -21.05
CA ASN A 144 -29.88 -19.98 -22.36
C ASN A 144 -29.27 -18.99 -23.37
N THR A 145 -28.16 -18.33 -23.00
CA THR A 145 -27.55 -17.27 -23.81
C THR A 145 -26.08 -17.62 -24.08
N CYS A 146 -25.68 -17.43 -25.33
CA CYS A 146 -24.29 -17.48 -25.78
C CYS A 146 -23.76 -16.05 -25.93
N TYR A 147 -22.61 -15.79 -25.35
CA TYR A 147 -21.91 -14.52 -25.39
C TYR A 147 -20.58 -14.67 -26.12
N SER A 148 -20.26 -13.70 -26.96
CA SER A 148 -18.91 -13.48 -27.49
C SER A 148 -18.19 -12.49 -26.59
N ILE A 149 -16.89 -12.72 -26.39
CA ILE A 149 -16.02 -11.83 -25.61
C ILE A 149 -14.99 -11.24 -26.58
N ASP A 150 -14.98 -9.91 -26.72
CA ASP A 150 -14.04 -9.23 -27.60
C ASP A 150 -12.65 -9.07 -26.95
N GLU A 151 -11.69 -8.50 -27.70
CA GLU A 151 -10.32 -8.21 -27.22
C GLU A 151 -10.27 -7.20 -26.07
N ARG A 152 -11.32 -6.38 -25.92
CA ARG A 152 -11.47 -5.43 -24.80
C ARG A 152 -12.26 -6.03 -23.63
N LEU A 153 -12.52 -7.34 -23.67
CA LEU A 153 -13.27 -8.11 -22.68
C LEU A 153 -14.74 -7.68 -22.51
N ASN A 154 -15.32 -7.04 -23.53
CA ASN A 154 -16.75 -6.75 -23.56
C ASN A 154 -17.52 -8.04 -23.83
N LYS A 155 -18.52 -8.30 -22.98
CA LYS A 155 -19.42 -9.45 -23.10
C LYS A 155 -20.62 -9.09 -23.98
N ILE A 156 -20.69 -9.64 -25.19
CA ILE A 156 -21.70 -9.31 -26.21
C ILE A 156 -22.63 -10.53 -26.42
N PRO A 157 -23.96 -10.42 -26.22
CA PRO A 157 -24.88 -11.52 -26.48
C PRO A 157 -25.02 -11.76 -27.98
N ILE A 158 -24.73 -12.98 -28.44
CA ILE A 158 -24.77 -13.34 -29.87
C ILE A 158 -25.96 -14.23 -30.23
N SER A 159 -26.40 -15.09 -29.32
CA SER A 159 -27.51 -16.01 -29.60
C SER A 159 -28.23 -16.40 -28.31
N ARG A 160 -29.55 -16.62 -28.41
CA ARG A 160 -30.40 -17.15 -27.34
C ARG A 160 -31.09 -18.42 -27.82
N PHE A 161 -31.14 -19.43 -26.96
CA PHE A 161 -31.72 -20.73 -27.25
C PHE A 161 -32.59 -21.21 -26.08
N GLN A 162 -33.19 -22.40 -26.18
CA GLN A 162 -33.90 -23.00 -25.06
C GLN A 162 -32.90 -23.84 -24.25
N GLY A 163 -32.52 -23.36 -23.08
CA GLY A 163 -31.63 -24.09 -22.16
C GLY A 163 -32.40 -25.14 -21.35
N LYS A 164 -31.70 -26.19 -20.92
CA LYS A 164 -32.23 -27.15 -19.94
C LYS A 164 -32.16 -26.53 -18.54
N PRO A 165 -33.00 -26.98 -17.59
CA PRO A 165 -32.93 -26.49 -16.20
C PRO A 165 -31.53 -26.62 -15.56
N GLU A 166 -30.77 -27.64 -15.96
CA GLU A 166 -29.40 -27.87 -15.48
C GLU A 166 -28.38 -26.83 -15.98
N ASP A 167 -28.63 -26.21 -17.14
CA ASP A 167 -27.71 -25.26 -17.77
C ASP A 167 -27.67 -23.94 -17.01
N TYR A 168 -28.70 -23.63 -16.24
CA TYR A 168 -28.77 -22.45 -15.36
C TYR A 168 -27.86 -22.54 -14.14
N ARG A 169 -27.13 -23.66 -13.96
CA ARG A 169 -26.07 -23.83 -12.95
C ARG A 169 -24.69 -24.05 -13.56
N LYS A 170 -24.59 -23.94 -14.89
CA LYS A 170 -23.36 -24.22 -15.63
C LYS A 170 -22.91 -23.00 -16.39
N ILE A 171 -21.60 -22.78 -16.44
CA ILE A 171 -20.95 -21.85 -17.37
C ILE A 171 -20.06 -22.68 -18.27
N THR A 172 -20.18 -22.55 -19.58
CA THR A 172 -19.25 -23.18 -20.52
C THR A 172 -18.44 -22.11 -21.22
N LEU A 173 -17.12 -22.17 -21.06
CA LEU A 173 -16.16 -21.24 -21.68
C LEU A 173 -15.52 -21.89 -22.90
N GLY A 174 -15.45 -21.15 -24.00
CA GLY A 174 -14.59 -21.46 -25.14
C GLY A 174 -13.35 -20.58 -25.08
N ILE A 175 -12.20 -21.19 -24.79
CA ILE A 175 -10.89 -20.52 -24.81
C ILE A 175 -10.30 -20.69 -26.21
N ASP A 176 -10.10 -19.58 -26.91
CA ASP A 176 -9.48 -19.53 -28.24
C ASP A 176 -7.99 -19.89 -28.12
N THR A 177 -7.61 -20.97 -28.79
CA THR A 177 -6.25 -21.53 -28.83
C THR A 177 -5.59 -21.33 -30.20
N THR A 178 -6.28 -20.70 -31.15
CA THR A 178 -5.87 -20.64 -32.57
C THR A 178 -4.51 -20.00 -32.77
N LYS A 179 -4.18 -18.99 -31.95
CA LYS A 179 -2.91 -18.25 -32.01
C LYS A 179 -1.78 -18.93 -31.21
N TYR A 180 -2.02 -20.06 -30.58
CA TYR A 180 -1.04 -20.83 -29.81
C TYR A 180 -0.39 -21.89 -30.70
N VAL A 181 0.89 -21.71 -31.03
CA VAL A 181 1.59 -22.52 -32.05
C VAL A 181 2.68 -23.43 -31.45
N ASN A 182 2.91 -23.35 -30.14
CA ASN A 182 3.95 -24.15 -29.48
C ASN A 182 3.51 -25.62 -29.30
N GLU A 183 4.44 -26.57 -29.47
CA GLU A 183 4.24 -28.01 -29.26
C GLU A 183 3.81 -28.36 -27.83
N ASN A 184 4.28 -27.60 -26.83
CA ASN A 184 3.95 -27.84 -25.43
C ASN A 184 2.80 -26.94 -24.98
N PHE A 185 1.57 -27.42 -25.11
CA PHE A 185 0.39 -26.77 -24.55
C PHE A 185 0.47 -26.70 -23.01
N PRO A 186 0.02 -25.61 -22.35
CA PRO A 186 0.13 -25.48 -20.90
C PRO A 186 -0.74 -26.49 -20.14
N ASP A 187 -0.13 -27.21 -19.20
CA ASP A 187 -0.83 -28.16 -18.30
C ASP A 187 -1.78 -27.48 -17.30
N CYS A 188 -1.58 -26.17 -17.10
CA CYS A 188 -2.30 -25.33 -16.15
C CYS A 188 -2.66 -23.98 -16.76
N ILE A 189 -3.91 -23.56 -16.57
CA ILE A 189 -4.41 -22.24 -16.96
C ILE A 189 -4.98 -21.53 -15.73
N SER A 190 -4.57 -20.28 -15.53
CA SER A 190 -5.11 -19.39 -14.50
C SER A 190 -6.23 -18.51 -15.07
N LEU A 191 -7.33 -18.41 -14.35
CA LEU A 191 -8.46 -17.54 -14.66
C LEU A 191 -8.69 -16.55 -13.52
N TYR A 192 -8.82 -15.27 -13.88
CA TYR A 192 -9.40 -14.27 -13.00
C TYR A 192 -10.91 -14.29 -13.16
N CYS A 193 -11.63 -14.58 -12.07
CA CYS A 193 -13.07 -14.58 -12.01
C CYS A 193 -13.55 -13.19 -11.61
N PHE A 194 -14.23 -12.50 -12.52
CA PHE A 194 -14.71 -11.14 -12.32
C PHE A 194 -16.24 -11.10 -12.27
N ASN A 195 -16.79 -10.65 -11.14
CA ASN A 195 -18.21 -10.43 -10.96
C ASN A 195 -18.46 -9.18 -10.09
N PRO A 196 -18.41 -7.97 -10.69
CA PRO A 196 -18.52 -6.72 -9.95
C PRO A 196 -19.92 -6.53 -9.34
N ALA A 197 -20.97 -7.06 -9.96
CA ALA A 197 -22.34 -6.91 -9.48
C ALA A 197 -22.57 -7.60 -8.11
N PHE A 198 -21.90 -8.73 -7.88
CA PHE A 198 -22.09 -9.54 -6.68
C PHE A 198 -20.85 -9.60 -5.77
N GLU A 199 -19.88 -8.70 -5.94
CA GLU A 199 -18.62 -8.68 -5.17
C GLU A 199 -18.82 -8.45 -3.65
N HIS A 200 -19.96 -7.88 -3.25
CA HIS A 200 -20.34 -7.66 -1.86
C HIS A 200 -20.71 -8.95 -1.11
N LEU A 201 -20.95 -10.07 -1.82
CA LEU A 201 -21.32 -11.34 -1.22
C LEU A 201 -20.09 -12.22 -0.99
N ASP A 202 -19.78 -12.52 0.27
CA ASP A 202 -18.53 -13.22 0.63
C ASP A 202 -18.39 -14.62 0.00
N PHE A 203 -19.50 -15.32 -0.24
CA PHE A 203 -19.44 -16.69 -0.74
C PHE A 203 -19.07 -16.78 -2.22
N VAL A 204 -19.25 -15.70 -3.00
CA VAL A 204 -19.13 -15.71 -4.47
C VAL A 204 -17.74 -16.14 -4.91
N TYR A 205 -16.69 -15.60 -4.29
CA TYR A 205 -15.31 -15.95 -4.60
C TYR A 205 -14.81 -17.12 -3.74
N LYS A 206 -15.18 -17.19 -2.45
CA LYS A 206 -14.82 -18.28 -1.53
C LYS A 206 -15.26 -19.67 -2.01
N LEU A 207 -16.33 -19.76 -2.82
CA LEU A 207 -16.85 -21.03 -3.33
C LEU A 207 -16.27 -21.44 -4.70
N LEU A 208 -15.49 -20.60 -5.37
CA LEU A 208 -14.88 -20.92 -6.67
C LEU A 208 -13.96 -22.17 -6.66
N PRO A 209 -13.21 -22.48 -5.59
CA PRO A 209 -12.41 -23.70 -5.55
C PRO A 209 -13.25 -24.99 -5.53
N TYR A 210 -14.54 -24.90 -5.22
CA TYR A 210 -15.47 -26.06 -5.16
C TYR A 210 -16.23 -26.29 -6.47
N LEU A 211 -15.87 -25.57 -7.54
CA LEU A 211 -16.42 -25.79 -8.87
C LEU A 211 -16.00 -27.16 -9.40
N LYS A 212 -16.95 -27.86 -10.05
CA LYS A 212 -16.61 -29.03 -10.84
C LYS A 212 -16.36 -28.59 -12.26
N VAL A 213 -15.13 -28.76 -12.74
CA VAL A 213 -14.75 -28.40 -14.10
C VAL A 213 -14.58 -29.66 -14.92
N THR A 214 -15.19 -29.67 -16.11
CA THR A 214 -15.09 -30.78 -17.05
C THR A 214 -14.76 -30.26 -18.45
N SER A 215 -14.02 -31.05 -19.22
CA SER A 215 -13.75 -30.81 -20.64
C SER A 215 -13.95 -32.11 -21.40
N ASN A 216 -14.86 -32.13 -22.38
CA ASN A 216 -15.26 -33.35 -23.11
C ASN A 216 -15.59 -34.55 -22.21
N GLY A 217 -16.22 -34.30 -21.05
CA GLY A 217 -16.56 -35.32 -20.05
C GLY A 217 -15.41 -35.75 -19.12
N LYS A 218 -14.17 -35.31 -19.38
CA LYS A 218 -13.02 -35.54 -18.48
C LYS A 218 -13.04 -34.50 -17.34
N PRO A 219 -13.03 -34.92 -16.06
CA PRO A 219 -12.93 -33.99 -14.94
C PRO A 219 -11.54 -33.38 -14.83
N LEU A 220 -11.47 -32.09 -14.53
CA LEU A 220 -10.24 -31.32 -14.30
C LEU A 220 -10.17 -30.87 -12.84
N SER A 221 -8.94 -30.67 -12.34
CA SER A 221 -8.73 -30.26 -10.95
C SER A 221 -8.61 -28.74 -10.84
N VAL A 222 -9.38 -28.17 -9.92
CA VAL A 222 -9.41 -26.72 -9.64
C VAL A 222 -8.62 -26.43 -8.37
N ARG A 223 -7.77 -25.40 -8.42
CA ARG A 223 -7.02 -24.88 -7.28
C ARG A 223 -7.32 -23.39 -7.11
N GLU A 224 -7.37 -22.93 -5.87
CA GLU A 224 -7.51 -21.51 -5.54
C GLU A 224 -6.18 -20.76 -5.72
N GLY A 225 -6.28 -19.51 -6.20
CA GLY A 225 -5.16 -18.58 -6.27
C GLY A 225 -4.45 -18.58 -7.61
N LEU A 226 -3.26 -17.96 -7.62
CA LEU A 226 -2.42 -17.76 -8.78
C LEU A 226 -0.99 -18.22 -8.47
N THR A 227 -0.38 -19.00 -9.36
CA THR A 227 1.02 -19.42 -9.27
C THR A 227 1.93 -18.34 -9.79
N TYR A 228 2.92 -18.00 -8.99
CA TYR A 228 4.03 -17.13 -9.39
C TYR A 228 5.26 -17.99 -9.64
N GLN A 229 6.03 -17.65 -10.68
CA GLN A 229 7.33 -18.29 -10.90
C GLN A 229 8.30 -17.84 -9.81
N LYS A 230 8.92 -18.79 -9.11
CA LYS A 230 9.88 -18.50 -8.05
C LYS A 230 11.13 -17.84 -8.64
N ASN A 231 11.60 -16.79 -7.98
CA ASN A 231 13.01 -16.37 -8.08
C ASN A 231 13.87 -17.28 -7.20
N ASN A 232 15.19 -17.31 -7.47
CA ASN A 232 16.17 -18.13 -6.74
C ASN A 232 15.91 -18.16 -5.22
N GLU A 233 15.93 -19.36 -4.63
CA GLU A 233 15.65 -19.55 -3.20
C GLU A 233 16.83 -19.04 -2.35
N TRP A 234 16.54 -18.14 -1.41
CA TRP A 234 17.47 -17.74 -0.35
C TRP A 234 17.69 -18.92 0.60
N GLN A 235 18.95 -19.26 0.90
CA GLN A 235 19.28 -20.41 1.76
C GLN A 235 19.67 -19.97 3.17
N GLY A 236 19.20 -20.69 4.19
CA GLY A 236 19.65 -20.52 5.58
C GLY A 236 19.00 -19.35 6.33
N TYR A 237 19.78 -18.67 7.19
CA TYR A 237 19.28 -17.62 8.08
C TYR A 237 18.76 -16.36 7.35
N GLU A 238 19.23 -16.10 6.13
CA GLU A 238 18.82 -14.95 5.31
C GLU A 238 17.33 -15.02 4.92
N GLN A 239 16.78 -16.23 4.76
CA GLN A 239 15.38 -16.44 4.44
C GLN A 239 14.45 -15.88 5.53
N ILE A 240 14.82 -16.03 6.81
CA ILE A 240 14.01 -15.54 7.94
C ILE A 240 13.93 -14.01 7.93
N PHE A 241 15.04 -13.33 7.62
CA PHE A 241 15.07 -11.88 7.51
C PHE A 241 14.29 -11.40 6.28
N HIS A 242 14.41 -12.11 5.15
CA HIS A 242 13.65 -11.81 3.94
C HIS A 242 12.14 -11.97 4.15
N GLU A 243 11.69 -13.02 4.83
CA GLU A 243 10.26 -13.22 5.17
C GLU A 243 9.70 -12.09 6.05
N GLN A 244 10.54 -11.46 6.88
CA GLN A 244 10.14 -10.34 7.74
C GLN A 244 10.30 -8.96 7.10
N SER A 245 10.91 -8.89 5.91
CA SER A 245 11.10 -7.64 5.16
C SER A 245 9.77 -6.96 4.83
N ILE A 246 9.80 -5.62 4.77
CA ILE A 246 8.63 -4.83 4.37
C ILE A 246 8.19 -5.19 2.95
N GLN A 247 9.12 -5.42 2.04
CA GLN A 247 8.85 -5.87 0.67
C GLN A 247 7.98 -7.13 0.65
N THR A 248 8.41 -8.18 1.35
CA THR A 248 7.70 -9.47 1.34
C THR A 248 6.31 -9.33 1.95
N LYS A 249 6.18 -8.58 3.05
CA LYS A 249 4.89 -8.31 3.70
C LYS A 249 3.91 -7.58 2.77
N ILE A 250 4.36 -6.54 2.06
CA ILE A 250 3.53 -5.80 1.09
C ILE A 250 3.07 -6.75 -0.04
N ILE A 251 3.99 -7.53 -0.60
CA ILE A 251 3.70 -8.47 -1.70
C ILE A 251 2.68 -9.51 -1.26
N GLU A 252 2.87 -10.16 -0.12
CA GLU A 252 1.96 -11.20 0.37
C GLU A 252 0.58 -10.63 0.77
N ASP A 253 0.53 -9.42 1.36
CA ASP A 253 -0.74 -8.74 1.64
C ASP A 253 -1.52 -8.50 0.34
N ILE A 254 -0.87 -8.00 -0.73
CA ILE A 254 -1.55 -7.75 -2.02
C ILE A 254 -1.98 -9.05 -2.70
N LYS A 255 -1.14 -10.10 -2.68
CA LYS A 255 -1.52 -11.43 -3.19
C LYS A 255 -2.74 -11.97 -2.44
N GLY A 256 -2.76 -11.82 -1.12
CA GLY A 256 -3.86 -12.26 -0.26
C GLY A 256 -5.19 -11.58 -0.58
N ILE A 257 -5.18 -10.28 -0.92
CA ILE A 257 -6.38 -9.50 -1.27
C ILE A 257 -7.10 -10.06 -2.49
N TYR A 258 -6.36 -10.58 -3.47
CA TYR A 258 -6.92 -11.05 -4.74
C TYR A 258 -7.00 -12.57 -4.87
N ARG A 259 -6.44 -13.33 -3.91
CA ARG A 259 -6.27 -14.78 -4.00
C ARG A 259 -7.57 -15.53 -4.31
N ASP A 260 -8.65 -15.17 -3.65
CA ASP A 260 -9.97 -15.80 -3.78
C ASP A 260 -10.63 -15.54 -5.14
N LYS A 261 -10.19 -14.51 -5.88
CA LYS A 261 -10.69 -14.17 -7.21
C LYS A 261 -9.98 -14.91 -8.34
N PHE A 262 -8.92 -15.66 -8.04
CA PHE A 262 -8.20 -16.47 -9.01
C PHE A 262 -8.49 -17.95 -8.80
N ILE A 263 -8.65 -18.67 -9.92
CA ILE A 263 -8.64 -20.11 -9.95
C ILE A 263 -7.64 -20.61 -10.99
N GLU A 264 -7.05 -21.76 -10.71
CA GLU A 264 -6.18 -22.48 -11.62
C GLU A 264 -6.76 -23.84 -11.95
N ILE A 265 -6.77 -24.16 -13.24
CA ILE A 265 -7.30 -25.41 -13.75
C ILE A 265 -6.13 -26.24 -14.24
N THR A 266 -5.97 -27.42 -13.67
CA THR A 266 -4.85 -28.34 -13.95
C THR A 266 -5.33 -29.62 -14.62
N GLY A 267 -4.45 -30.27 -15.37
CA GLY A 267 -4.76 -31.48 -16.13
C GLY A 267 -5.25 -31.20 -17.55
N ILE A 268 -4.96 -29.99 -18.05
CA ILE A 268 -5.24 -29.57 -19.41
C ILE A 268 -4.22 -30.21 -20.34
N ALA A 269 -4.65 -30.63 -21.52
CA ALA A 269 -3.80 -31.23 -22.52
C ALA A 269 -4.31 -30.88 -23.91
N GLU A 270 -3.42 -30.93 -24.91
CA GLU A 270 -3.75 -30.61 -26.31
C GLU A 270 -4.90 -31.47 -26.87
N GLY A 271 -4.98 -32.73 -26.47
CA GLY A 271 -6.07 -33.65 -26.89
C GLY A 271 -7.48 -33.25 -26.41
N LEU A 272 -7.63 -32.22 -25.58
CA LEU A 272 -8.92 -31.66 -25.18
C LEU A 272 -9.40 -30.53 -26.11
N ILE A 273 -8.52 -30.03 -26.98
CA ILE A 273 -8.82 -28.97 -27.94
C ILE A 273 -9.68 -29.55 -29.05
N THR A 274 -10.79 -28.88 -29.38
CA THR A 274 -11.65 -29.30 -30.48
C THR A 274 -11.00 -28.97 -31.82
N GLU A 275 -11.33 -29.78 -32.83
CA GLU A 275 -11.01 -29.43 -34.21
C GLU A 275 -11.64 -28.08 -34.60
N GLU A 276 -11.06 -27.48 -35.62
CA GLU A 276 -11.44 -26.17 -36.12
C GLU A 276 -12.94 -26.10 -36.47
N GLY A 277 -13.63 -25.10 -35.92
CA GLY A 277 -15.07 -24.91 -36.16
C GLY A 277 -16.00 -25.93 -35.49
N LYS A 278 -15.48 -26.90 -34.72
CA LYS A 278 -16.32 -27.91 -34.06
C LYS A 278 -16.67 -27.56 -32.62
N LEU A 279 -17.91 -27.85 -32.26
CA LEU A 279 -18.40 -27.81 -30.89
C LEU A 279 -18.15 -29.14 -30.17
N PRO A 280 -17.97 -29.14 -28.84
CA PRO A 280 -17.85 -30.35 -28.05
C PRO A 280 -19.20 -31.09 -28.01
N HIS A 281 -19.18 -32.39 -27.72
CA HIS A 281 -20.38 -33.24 -27.75
C HIS A 281 -21.55 -32.72 -26.89
N ASN A 282 -21.27 -32.01 -25.79
CA ASN A 282 -22.29 -31.42 -24.92
C ASN A 282 -22.97 -30.18 -25.52
N LEU A 283 -22.46 -29.61 -26.61
CA LEU A 283 -22.96 -28.40 -27.26
C LEU A 283 -23.42 -28.62 -28.72
N THR A 284 -23.47 -29.86 -29.21
CA THR A 284 -23.88 -30.20 -30.60
C THR A 284 -25.26 -29.67 -30.97
N PHE A 285 -26.17 -29.50 -30.00
CA PHE A 285 -27.48 -28.90 -30.22
C PHE A 285 -27.44 -27.42 -30.67
N LEU A 286 -26.27 -26.78 -30.63
CA LEU A 286 -26.04 -25.41 -31.08
C LEU A 286 -25.46 -25.34 -32.50
N GLU A 287 -25.16 -26.47 -33.15
CA GLU A 287 -24.57 -26.50 -34.51
C GLU A 287 -25.46 -25.83 -35.57
N ASP A 288 -26.78 -25.89 -35.40
CA ASP A 288 -27.74 -25.26 -36.31
C ASP A 288 -27.79 -23.72 -36.19
N ARG A 289 -27.07 -23.13 -35.23
CA ARG A 289 -27.07 -21.68 -34.97
C ARG A 289 -25.95 -20.98 -35.74
N ILE A 290 -26.33 -20.35 -36.85
CA ILE A 290 -25.43 -19.63 -37.76
C ILE A 290 -24.59 -18.57 -37.04
N GLU A 291 -25.15 -17.88 -36.03
CA GLU A 291 -24.41 -16.84 -35.30
C GLU A 291 -23.25 -17.43 -34.49
N ILE A 292 -23.43 -18.64 -33.94
CA ILE A 292 -22.40 -19.32 -33.14
C ILE A 292 -21.37 -19.96 -34.06
N THR A 293 -21.81 -20.64 -35.13
CA THR A 293 -20.91 -21.30 -36.08
C THR A 293 -19.97 -20.30 -36.76
N LYS A 294 -20.46 -19.11 -37.14
CA LYS A 294 -19.60 -18.01 -37.64
C LYS A 294 -18.54 -17.54 -36.65
N CYS A 295 -18.81 -17.59 -35.35
CA CYS A 295 -17.84 -17.16 -34.32
C CYS A 295 -16.76 -18.21 -34.04
N ILE A 296 -17.02 -19.48 -34.37
CA ILE A 296 -16.08 -20.59 -34.19
C ILE A 296 -15.41 -21.03 -35.50
N GLU A 297 -15.93 -20.59 -36.64
CA GLU A 297 -15.35 -20.80 -37.96
C GLU A 297 -13.88 -20.36 -37.95
N GLU A 298 -13.01 -21.20 -38.50
CA GLU A 298 -11.54 -21.00 -38.53
C GLU A 298 -10.83 -20.92 -37.16
N LYS A 299 -11.49 -21.30 -36.07
CA LYS A 299 -10.92 -21.26 -34.72
C LYS A 299 -10.90 -22.60 -34.02
N LYS A 300 -9.86 -22.80 -33.20
CA LYS A 300 -9.69 -23.95 -32.30
C LYS A 300 -9.97 -23.54 -30.87
N TYR A 301 -10.84 -24.27 -30.19
CA TYR A 301 -11.26 -23.95 -28.84
C TYR A 301 -10.94 -25.06 -27.84
N LEU A 302 -10.49 -24.64 -26.66
CA LEU A 302 -10.54 -25.47 -25.46
C LEU A 302 -11.84 -25.15 -24.71
N TRP A 303 -12.72 -26.14 -24.60
CA TRP A 303 -14.01 -25.98 -23.95
C TRP A 303 -13.95 -26.46 -22.49
N LEU A 304 -14.33 -25.57 -21.57
CA LEU A 304 -14.36 -25.82 -20.14
C LEU A 304 -15.78 -25.57 -19.61
N THR A 305 -16.44 -26.61 -19.11
CA THR A 305 -17.75 -26.51 -18.46
C THR A 305 -17.59 -26.53 -16.95
N PHE A 306 -17.98 -25.43 -16.31
CA PHE A 306 -17.99 -25.19 -14.87
C PHE A 306 -19.38 -25.44 -14.33
N GLU A 307 -19.51 -26.36 -13.37
CA GLU A 307 -20.75 -26.58 -12.62
C GLU A 307 -20.65 -25.91 -11.24
N PHE A 308 -21.57 -24.97 -10.97
CA PHE A 308 -21.57 -24.15 -9.77
C PHE A 308 -22.37 -24.79 -8.61
N PRO A 309 -21.96 -24.52 -7.35
CA PRO A 309 -22.75 -24.87 -6.18
C PRO A 309 -24.17 -24.27 -6.21
N PRO A 310 -25.17 -24.89 -5.54
CA PRO A 310 -26.55 -24.43 -5.56
C PRO A 310 -26.80 -23.02 -5.03
N GLN A 311 -25.84 -22.43 -4.29
CA GLN A 311 -25.95 -21.05 -3.79
C GLN A 311 -25.92 -19.99 -4.91
N PHE A 312 -25.39 -20.32 -6.08
CA PHE A 312 -25.31 -19.39 -7.21
C PHE A 312 -26.63 -19.34 -7.97
N SER A 313 -27.20 -18.13 -8.10
CA SER A 313 -28.35 -17.90 -8.96
C SER A 313 -27.94 -17.77 -10.43
N ALA A 314 -28.88 -18.00 -11.35
CA ALA A 314 -28.64 -17.78 -12.78
C ALA A 314 -28.18 -16.35 -13.10
N GLU A 315 -28.73 -15.36 -12.38
CA GLU A 315 -28.33 -13.95 -12.49
C GLU A 315 -26.87 -13.72 -12.08
N MET A 316 -26.41 -14.39 -11.02
CA MET A 316 -25.00 -14.33 -10.61
C MET A 316 -24.09 -14.91 -11.70
N LEU A 317 -24.45 -16.07 -12.25
CA LEU A 317 -23.69 -16.72 -13.33
C LEU A 317 -23.61 -15.85 -14.58
N ASP A 318 -24.69 -15.14 -14.91
CA ASP A 318 -24.72 -14.25 -16.06
C ASP A 318 -23.86 -12.98 -15.88
N ASN A 319 -23.56 -12.58 -14.64
CA ASN A 319 -22.68 -11.43 -14.37
C ASN A 319 -21.19 -11.81 -14.23
N PHE A 320 -20.84 -13.09 -14.31
CA PHE A 320 -19.43 -13.49 -14.33
C PHE A 320 -18.78 -13.21 -15.69
N LEU A 321 -17.49 -12.90 -15.61
CA LEU A 321 -16.53 -12.87 -16.69
C LEU A 321 -15.26 -13.61 -16.23
N PHE A 322 -14.69 -14.43 -17.11
CA PHE A 322 -13.47 -15.19 -16.82
C PHE A 322 -12.37 -14.69 -17.75
N VAL A 323 -11.30 -14.15 -17.17
CA VAL A 323 -10.23 -13.48 -17.91
C VAL A 323 -8.92 -14.25 -17.76
N LEU A 324 -8.27 -14.58 -18.88
CA LEU A 324 -6.92 -15.14 -18.93
C LEU A 324 -5.86 -14.04 -18.84
N ASN A 325 -4.63 -14.41 -18.48
CA ASN A 325 -3.47 -13.51 -18.42
C ASN A 325 -3.67 -12.26 -17.56
N ALA A 326 -4.59 -12.35 -16.59
CA ALA A 326 -4.81 -11.34 -15.59
C ALA A 326 -3.87 -11.58 -14.40
N PHE A 327 -3.38 -10.51 -13.80
CA PHE A 327 -2.49 -10.57 -12.66
C PHE A 327 -2.56 -9.32 -11.79
N PRO A 328 -2.27 -9.46 -10.47
CA PRO A 328 -2.12 -8.31 -9.59
C PRO A 328 -0.91 -7.45 -9.96
N VAL A 329 -1.13 -6.14 -9.99
CA VAL A 329 -0.12 -5.10 -10.14
C VAL A 329 -0.20 -4.12 -8.98
N TYR A 330 0.91 -3.45 -8.70
CA TYR A 330 0.96 -2.45 -7.64
C TYR A 330 1.91 -1.30 -7.99
N ASN A 331 1.63 -0.14 -7.41
CA ASN A 331 2.26 1.12 -7.72
C ASN A 331 3.65 1.18 -7.08
N ARG A 332 4.64 0.86 -7.89
CA ARG A 332 6.03 0.72 -7.50
C ARG A 332 6.91 1.20 -8.66
N GLY A 333 7.82 2.15 -8.38
CA GLY A 333 8.74 2.74 -9.34
C GLY A 333 10.19 2.61 -8.90
N TRP A 334 11.09 2.25 -9.81
CA TRP A 334 12.50 2.01 -9.52
C TRP A 334 13.31 3.30 -9.62
N LYS A 335 14.20 3.51 -8.65
CA LYS A 335 15.15 4.61 -8.64
C LYS A 335 16.54 4.14 -8.25
N LYS A 336 17.53 4.87 -8.71
CA LYS A 336 18.94 4.65 -8.40
C LYS A 336 19.61 5.96 -8.02
N THR A 337 20.35 5.94 -6.93
CA THR A 337 21.23 7.03 -6.51
C THR A 337 22.67 6.55 -6.57
N GLU A 338 23.50 7.32 -7.28
CA GLU A 338 24.95 7.18 -7.26
C GLU A 338 25.52 8.20 -6.28
N TYR A 339 26.44 7.74 -5.43
CA TYR A 339 26.97 8.56 -4.36
C TYR A 339 28.45 8.29 -4.11
N SER A 340 29.20 9.36 -3.86
CA SER A 340 30.62 9.29 -3.49
C SER A 340 30.79 9.52 -2.00
N LEU A 341 31.42 8.55 -1.32
CA LEU A 341 31.57 8.52 0.13
C LEU A 341 32.52 9.61 0.68
N ASP A 342 33.32 10.25 -0.17
CA ASP A 342 34.34 11.24 0.22
C ASP A 342 33.74 12.56 0.75
N ILE A 343 32.46 12.86 0.47
CA ILE A 343 31.86 14.19 0.69
C ILE A 343 30.99 14.25 1.96
N MET A 344 30.22 13.21 2.30
CA MET A 344 29.27 13.22 3.44
C MET A 344 29.33 11.97 4.33
N GLY A 345 30.40 11.19 4.23
CA GLY A 345 30.59 9.97 5.00
C GLY A 345 29.72 8.80 4.51
N ASN A 346 29.53 7.81 5.38
CA ASN A 346 28.93 6.51 5.09
C ASN A 346 27.39 6.51 4.89
N ASN A 347 26.81 7.65 4.51
CA ASN A 347 25.36 7.85 4.40
C ASN A 347 24.97 8.24 2.96
N ILE A 348 24.20 7.39 2.29
CA ILE A 348 23.69 7.62 0.94
C ILE A 348 22.25 8.15 1.04
N PRO A 349 21.94 9.37 0.59
CA PRO A 349 20.58 9.90 0.58
C PRO A 349 19.73 9.21 -0.51
N LEU A 350 18.52 8.79 -0.15
CA LEU A 350 17.51 8.22 -1.04
C LEU A 350 16.54 9.34 -1.44
N VAL A 351 16.86 10.03 -2.52
CA VAL A 351 16.12 11.21 -2.97
C VAL A 351 14.86 10.80 -3.72
N THR A 352 13.70 11.27 -3.23
CA THR A 352 12.39 11.11 -3.89
C THR A 352 11.97 12.42 -4.56
N ASP A 353 11.20 12.32 -5.65
CA ASP A 353 10.63 13.49 -6.34
C ASP A 353 9.29 13.90 -5.70
N ASN A 354 8.68 14.94 -6.27
CA ASN A 354 7.36 15.39 -5.85
C ASN A 354 6.35 14.24 -5.92
N ALA A 355 5.56 14.08 -4.85
CA ALA A 355 4.50 13.09 -4.76
C ALA A 355 4.95 11.61 -4.79
N GLU A 356 6.26 11.36 -4.68
CA GLU A 356 6.81 10.02 -4.51
C GLU A 356 7.18 9.77 -3.05
N HIS A 357 6.89 8.59 -2.54
CA HIS A 357 7.23 8.17 -1.18
C HIS A 357 8.16 6.96 -1.25
N PHE A 358 9.20 6.95 -0.43
CA PHE A 358 10.13 5.83 -0.32
C PHE A 358 9.43 4.56 0.22
N LEU A 359 9.59 3.44 -0.48
CA LEU A 359 8.98 2.16 -0.13
C LEU A 359 9.98 1.25 0.61
N TYR A 360 11.01 0.78 -0.09
CA TYR A 360 12.10 -0.04 0.45
C TYR A 360 13.33 -0.02 -0.48
N VAL A 361 14.49 -0.43 0.03
CA VAL A 361 15.73 -0.56 -0.75
C VAL A 361 15.70 -1.86 -1.54
N ASP A 362 16.17 -1.80 -2.78
CA ASP A 362 16.26 -2.93 -3.71
C ASP A 362 17.64 -3.58 -3.61
N GLU A 363 18.70 -2.79 -3.83
CA GLU A 363 20.08 -3.26 -3.78
C GLU A 363 21.03 -2.12 -3.38
N VAL A 364 22.08 -2.45 -2.63
CA VAL A 364 23.20 -1.55 -2.35
C VAL A 364 24.48 -2.24 -2.81
N GLN A 365 25.24 -1.57 -3.66
CA GLN A 365 26.49 -2.10 -4.22
C GLN A 365 27.57 -1.03 -4.29
N ASP A 366 28.84 -1.44 -4.24
CA ASP A 366 29.97 -0.53 -4.49
C ASP A 366 30.36 -0.48 -5.97
N GLY A 367 31.34 0.37 -6.30
CA GLY A 367 31.91 0.52 -7.65
C GLY A 367 32.53 -0.75 -8.23
N GLU A 368 32.86 -1.74 -7.39
CA GLU A 368 33.41 -3.04 -7.81
C GLU A 368 32.30 -4.09 -8.00
N GLY A 369 31.02 -3.70 -7.85
CA GLY A 369 29.86 -4.59 -7.99
C GLY A 369 29.64 -5.51 -6.78
N ARG A 370 30.28 -5.25 -5.64
CA ARG A 370 30.07 -6.04 -4.42
C ARG A 370 28.77 -5.59 -3.77
N ARG A 371 27.88 -6.54 -3.49
CA ARG A 371 26.57 -6.29 -2.87
C ARG A 371 26.69 -6.25 -1.35
N TYR A 372 25.94 -5.33 -0.75
CA TYR A 372 25.83 -5.18 0.69
C TYR A 372 24.51 -5.80 1.17
N THR A 373 24.52 -6.37 2.36
CA THR A 373 23.33 -7.03 2.95
C THR A 373 22.66 -6.12 3.97
N GLU A 374 21.32 -6.05 3.95
CA GLU A 374 20.56 -5.30 4.95
C GLU A 374 20.62 -5.98 6.32
N ILE A 375 20.91 -5.21 7.38
CA ILE A 375 20.63 -5.63 8.75
C ILE A 375 19.56 -4.71 9.35
N PRO A 376 18.35 -5.23 9.63
CA PRO A 376 17.23 -4.42 10.10
C PRO A 376 17.42 -3.86 11.52
N PHE A 377 18.32 -4.43 12.32
CA PHE A 377 18.57 -4.01 13.70
C PHE A 377 20.06 -4.05 14.05
N THR A 378 20.71 -2.89 14.16
CA THR A 378 22.05 -2.80 14.76
C THR A 378 21.98 -1.96 16.04
N PRO A 379 22.18 -2.56 17.23
CA PRO A 379 22.26 -1.83 18.50
C PRO A 379 23.62 -1.17 18.76
N THR A 380 24.60 -1.35 17.87
CA THR A 380 26.00 -1.01 18.08
C THR A 380 26.48 -0.01 17.04
N ASP A 381 27.25 0.99 17.49
CA ASP A 381 27.81 2.07 16.66
C ASP A 381 28.79 1.60 15.55
N ASN A 382 29.06 0.29 15.45
CA ASN A 382 29.94 -0.30 14.44
C ASN A 382 29.17 -1.33 13.60
N LEU A 383 28.63 -0.91 12.45
CA LEU A 383 28.21 -1.84 11.40
C LEU A 383 29.42 -2.68 10.97
N LYS A 384 29.25 -3.99 10.81
CA LYS A 384 30.32 -4.79 10.19
C LYS A 384 30.41 -4.41 8.71
N LYS A 385 31.63 -4.48 8.18
CA LYS A 385 31.93 -4.30 6.76
C LYS A 385 31.01 -5.15 5.88
N GLY A 386 30.47 -4.57 4.82
CA GLY A 386 29.62 -5.29 3.86
C GLY A 386 28.14 -5.29 4.23
N LEU A 387 27.74 -4.52 5.23
CA LEU A 387 26.36 -4.40 5.68
C LEU A 387 25.83 -2.98 5.50
N TYR A 388 24.52 -2.87 5.35
CA TYR A 388 23.81 -1.59 5.37
C TYR A 388 22.56 -1.63 6.26
N THR A 389 22.11 -0.46 6.68
CA THR A 389 20.82 -0.25 7.36
C THR A 389 20.12 0.93 6.72
N VAL A 390 18.79 0.84 6.60
CA VAL A 390 17.98 1.98 6.15
C VAL A 390 17.55 2.80 7.35
N ARG A 391 17.78 4.11 7.31
CA ARG A 391 17.36 5.05 8.33
C ARG A 391 16.35 6.04 7.74
N LYS A 392 15.12 5.98 8.28
CA LYS A 392 14.03 6.87 7.90
C LYS A 392 14.04 8.16 8.71
N GLY A 393 14.24 9.29 8.04
CA GLY A 393 14.23 10.61 8.67
C GLY A 393 15.15 10.72 9.89
N ALA A 394 15.04 11.82 10.65
CA ALA A 394 15.65 12.01 11.97
C ALA A 394 17.19 11.82 12.07
N MET A 395 17.92 11.78 10.96
CA MET A 395 19.34 12.15 10.93
C MET A 395 19.50 13.67 10.96
N GLU A 396 18.52 14.36 10.40
CA GLU A 396 18.37 15.80 10.47
C GLU A 396 17.94 16.17 11.90
N ARG A 397 18.78 16.94 12.62
CA ARG A 397 18.41 17.52 13.92
C ARG A 397 17.33 18.61 13.78
N PHE A 398 17.08 19.03 12.55
CA PHE A 398 16.15 20.07 12.17
C PHE A 398 14.91 19.44 11.54
N THR A 399 13.71 19.91 11.92
CA THR A 399 12.51 19.67 11.12
C THR A 399 12.49 20.65 9.94
N ASN A 400 11.80 20.32 8.85
CA ASN A 400 11.61 21.24 7.72
C ASN A 400 11.05 22.63 8.12
N ARG A 401 10.43 22.76 9.30
CA ARG A 401 10.00 24.06 9.84
C ARG A 401 11.04 24.76 10.73
N ASN A 402 11.97 24.02 11.36
CA ASN A 402 12.93 24.56 12.34
C ASN A 402 14.34 24.80 11.76
N ALA A 403 14.65 24.33 10.55
CA ALA A 403 16.00 24.52 10.00
C ALA A 403 16.34 26.00 9.75
N VAL A 404 15.38 26.78 9.24
CA VAL A 404 15.57 28.22 8.99
C VAL A 404 15.66 28.98 10.31
N ASP A 405 14.79 28.67 11.28
CA ASP A 405 14.82 29.31 12.60
C ASP A 405 16.10 28.98 13.36
N MET A 406 16.59 27.74 13.26
CA MET A 406 17.87 27.34 13.86
C MET A 406 19.06 28.00 13.15
N ILE A 407 19.07 28.08 11.82
CA ILE A 407 20.12 28.80 11.08
C ILE A 407 20.07 30.29 11.41
N ALA A 408 18.88 30.88 11.56
CA ALA A 408 18.70 32.27 11.97
C ALA A 408 19.21 32.50 13.40
N ASN A 409 18.94 31.58 14.33
CA ASN A 409 19.45 31.61 15.70
C ASN A 409 20.98 31.48 15.72
N VAL A 410 21.56 30.54 14.96
CA VAL A 410 23.03 30.41 14.84
C VAL A 410 23.63 31.68 14.22
N LEU A 411 22.98 32.28 13.23
CA LEU A 411 23.39 33.56 12.64
C LEU A 411 23.35 34.71 13.65
N GLU A 412 22.33 34.75 14.51
CA GLU A 412 22.19 35.74 15.57
C GLU A 412 23.26 35.56 16.64
N LEU A 413 23.44 34.35 17.15
CA LEU A 413 24.53 34.00 18.08
C LEU A 413 25.90 34.35 17.51
N THR A 414 26.14 34.02 16.24
CA THR A 414 27.41 34.34 15.60
C THR A 414 27.59 35.85 15.50
N ARG A 415 26.54 36.62 15.20
CA ARG A 415 26.59 38.10 15.18
C ARG A 415 26.89 38.68 16.57
N ASP A 416 26.29 38.15 17.61
CA ASP A 416 26.53 38.56 18.99
C ASP A 416 27.96 38.24 19.41
N GLU A 417 28.48 37.06 19.03
CA GLU A 417 29.89 36.70 19.20
C GLU A 417 30.81 37.62 18.37
N VAL A 418 30.46 37.97 17.13
CA VAL A 418 31.23 38.96 16.33
C VAL A 418 31.30 40.30 17.06
N ALA A 419 30.19 40.77 17.61
CA ALA A 419 30.14 42.02 18.37
C ALA A 419 31.03 41.93 19.62
N ALA A 420 30.97 40.83 20.37
CA ALA A 420 31.80 40.59 21.55
C ALA A 420 33.30 40.46 21.22
N PHE A 421 33.68 39.72 20.17
CA PHE A 421 35.08 39.51 19.77
C PHE A 421 35.72 40.73 19.08
N SER A 422 34.91 41.58 18.44
CA SER A 422 35.39 42.83 17.86
C SER A 422 35.95 43.83 18.88
N LEU A 423 35.64 43.62 20.17
CA LEU A 423 36.21 44.38 21.30
C LEU A 423 37.61 43.88 21.69
N LEU A 424 37.98 42.63 21.36
CA LEU A 424 39.21 41.98 21.81
C LEU A 424 40.34 41.97 20.76
N ASN A 425 40.06 42.07 19.46
CA ASN A 425 41.08 42.28 18.41
C ASN A 425 40.47 42.85 17.12
N ARG A 426 40.92 44.04 16.69
CA ARG A 426 40.16 44.91 15.78
C ARG A 426 40.27 44.60 14.28
N ASP A 427 41.35 43.99 13.78
CA ASP A 427 41.60 44.00 12.32
C ASP A 427 41.62 42.64 11.60
N ASN A 428 42.09 41.53 12.20
CA ASN A 428 42.17 40.24 11.49
C ASN A 428 40.91 39.37 11.63
N VAL A 429 40.17 39.51 12.72
CA VAL A 429 39.03 38.65 13.05
C VAL A 429 37.74 39.12 12.35
N ARG A 430 37.62 40.43 12.12
CA ARG A 430 36.44 41.04 11.50
C ARG A 430 36.21 40.57 10.06
N GLY A 431 37.26 40.40 9.27
CA GLY A 431 37.17 39.91 7.89
C GLY A 431 36.64 38.47 7.81
N VAL A 432 37.26 37.56 8.59
CA VAL A 432 36.87 36.15 8.64
C VAL A 432 35.44 35.96 9.17
N LEU A 433 35.05 36.72 10.19
CA LEU A 433 33.70 36.67 10.74
C LEU A 433 32.64 37.24 9.79
N SER A 434 32.98 38.28 9.02
CA SER A 434 32.09 38.82 7.98
C SER A 434 31.87 37.78 6.86
N GLU A 435 32.94 37.13 6.40
CA GLU A 435 32.83 36.05 5.41
C GLU A 435 32.00 34.87 5.90
N LEU A 436 32.15 34.47 7.18
CA LEU A 436 31.32 33.44 7.80
C LEU A 436 29.84 33.85 7.83
N SER A 437 29.54 35.08 8.24
CA SER A 437 28.18 35.63 8.22
C SER A 437 27.57 35.59 6.82
N ASP A 438 28.32 35.98 5.78
CA ASP A 438 27.80 36.01 4.41
C ASP A 438 27.65 34.59 3.82
N LYS A 439 28.56 33.67 4.12
CA LYS A 439 28.39 32.24 3.79
C LYS A 439 27.17 31.64 4.49
N MET A 440 26.94 31.97 5.76
CA MET A 440 25.76 31.50 6.48
C MET A 440 24.45 32.07 5.94
N LYS A 441 24.41 33.35 5.52
CA LYS A 441 23.24 33.90 4.80
C LYS A 441 22.98 33.16 3.49
N ALA A 442 24.03 32.85 2.73
CA ALA A 442 23.89 32.09 1.49
C ALA A 442 23.36 30.66 1.76
N ILE A 443 23.80 30.02 2.84
CA ILE A 443 23.25 28.74 3.31
C ILE A 443 21.78 28.90 3.68
N ALA A 444 21.41 29.91 4.47
CA ALA A 444 20.03 30.18 4.86
C ALA A 444 19.11 30.37 3.65
N GLN A 445 19.55 31.11 2.63
CA GLN A 445 18.81 31.34 1.40
C GLN A 445 18.65 30.05 0.58
N LYS A 446 19.71 29.23 0.47
CA LYS A 446 19.64 27.92 -0.20
C LYS A 446 18.70 26.97 0.53
N VAL A 447 18.77 26.90 1.85
CA VAL A 447 17.88 26.05 2.68
C VAL A 447 16.44 26.51 2.56
N ALA A 448 16.16 27.83 2.60
CA ALA A 448 14.80 28.36 2.42
C ALA A 448 14.22 28.02 1.03
N ASN A 449 15.05 28.01 -0.02
CA ASN A 449 14.62 27.60 -1.36
C ASN A 449 14.39 26.08 -1.46
N VAL A 450 15.23 25.27 -0.82
CA VAL A 450 15.04 23.80 -0.75
C VAL A 450 13.74 23.48 -0.01
N GLN A 451 13.48 24.12 1.15
CA GLN A 451 12.26 23.92 1.93
C GLN A 451 10.96 24.22 1.17
N LYS A 452 10.97 25.20 0.25
CA LYS A 452 9.80 25.49 -0.59
C LYS A 452 9.48 24.35 -1.57
N ASN A 453 10.50 23.59 -1.98
CA ASN A 453 10.40 22.57 -3.01
C ASN A 453 10.39 21.13 -2.45
N SER A 454 10.98 20.88 -1.27
CA SER A 454 11.05 19.56 -0.64
C SER A 454 9.97 19.39 0.44
N ARG A 455 8.90 18.65 0.12
CA ARG A 455 7.81 18.39 1.08
C ARG A 455 8.00 17.12 1.92
N GLN A 456 8.98 16.26 1.60
CA GLN A 456 9.18 14.98 2.26
C GLN A 456 10.49 14.89 3.06
N GLU A 457 10.51 13.99 4.05
CA GLU A 457 11.69 13.62 4.82
C GLU A 457 12.59 12.71 3.99
N ILE A 458 13.88 13.03 3.91
CA ILE A 458 14.85 12.23 3.16
C ILE A 458 15.17 10.96 3.96
N ASN A 459 15.22 9.83 3.26
CA ASN A 459 15.65 8.55 3.83
C ASN A 459 17.11 8.31 3.46
N TYR A 460 17.85 7.58 4.30
CA TYR A 460 19.27 7.36 4.09
C TYR A 460 19.61 5.87 4.20
N VAL A 461 20.49 5.40 3.33
CA VAL A 461 21.21 4.13 3.52
C VAL A 461 22.48 4.44 4.27
N ILE A 462 22.67 3.80 5.41
CA ILE A 462 23.93 3.86 6.18
C ILE A 462 24.65 2.55 5.93
N MET A 463 25.86 2.61 5.37
CA MET A 463 26.63 1.41 5.02
C MET A 463 28.06 1.51 5.54
N GLU A 464 28.62 0.39 5.98
CA GLU A 464 30.05 0.33 6.29
C GLU A 464 30.81 -0.31 5.12
N PRO A 465 31.58 0.46 4.34
CA PRO A 465 32.22 -0.04 3.14
C PRO A 465 33.32 -1.06 3.49
N ILE A 466 33.44 -2.14 2.70
CA ILE A 466 34.42 -3.20 2.95
C ILE A 466 35.86 -2.67 2.76
N GLU A 467 36.04 -1.89 1.71
CA GLU A 467 37.26 -1.15 1.36
C GLU A 467 36.89 0.32 1.12
N LYS A 468 37.87 1.24 1.10
CA LYS A 468 37.60 2.64 0.72
C LYS A 468 37.27 2.72 -0.77
N THR A 469 36.03 2.39 -1.11
CA THR A 469 35.48 2.50 -2.46
C THR A 469 34.96 3.92 -2.67
N GLY A 470 35.43 4.60 -3.72
CA GLY A 470 35.05 5.99 -3.98
C GLY A 470 33.61 6.18 -4.48
N HIS A 471 33.00 5.13 -5.04
CA HIS A 471 31.65 5.16 -5.62
C HIS A 471 30.78 4.03 -5.08
N THR A 472 29.53 4.38 -4.79
CA THR A 472 28.50 3.47 -4.28
C THR A 472 27.18 3.75 -4.99
N PHE A 473 26.38 2.70 -5.12
CA PHE A 473 25.08 2.74 -5.74
C PHE A 473 24.03 2.17 -4.80
N ALA A 474 22.94 2.90 -4.59
CA ALA A 474 21.76 2.40 -3.91
C ALA A 474 20.57 2.47 -4.88
N SER A 475 19.99 1.32 -5.21
CA SER A 475 18.69 1.25 -5.88
C SER A 475 17.58 1.03 -4.86
N PHE A 476 16.43 1.64 -5.12
CA PHE A 476 15.28 1.60 -4.21
C PHE A 476 13.98 1.79 -4.97
N TRP A 477 12.90 1.38 -4.32
CA TRP A 477 11.55 1.48 -4.83
C TRP A 477 10.79 2.64 -4.19
N VAL A 478 10.00 3.35 -5.00
CA VAL A 478 9.11 4.43 -4.58
C VAL A 478 7.66 4.13 -4.93
N THR A 479 6.72 4.79 -4.27
CA THR A 479 5.29 4.69 -4.54
C THR A 479 4.64 6.08 -4.51
N HIS A 480 3.53 6.25 -5.22
CA HIS A 480 2.74 7.48 -5.28
C HIS A 480 1.50 7.44 -4.35
N CYS A 481 1.37 6.39 -3.52
CA CYS A 481 0.34 6.29 -2.48
C CYS A 481 -1.07 6.62 -3.01
N MET A 482 -1.74 7.61 -2.39
CA MET A 482 -3.11 8.01 -2.71
C MET A 482 -3.26 8.55 -4.14
N LEU A 483 -2.20 9.10 -4.75
CA LEU A 483 -2.29 9.65 -6.10
C LEU A 483 -2.45 8.57 -7.18
N ALA A 484 -2.04 7.33 -6.87
CA ALA A 484 -2.19 6.16 -7.72
C ALA A 484 -3.49 5.39 -7.48
N ASN A 485 -4.35 5.84 -6.55
CA ASN A 485 -5.70 5.29 -6.38
C ASN A 485 -6.67 5.85 -7.44
N HIS A 486 -7.80 5.18 -7.58
CA HIS A 486 -8.92 5.58 -8.42
C HIS A 486 -8.59 5.70 -9.91
N MET A 487 -7.58 4.95 -10.38
CA MET A 487 -7.38 4.79 -11.82
C MET A 487 -8.46 3.87 -12.37
N ARG A 488 -9.07 4.27 -13.49
CA ARG A 488 -10.27 3.61 -14.01
C ARG A 488 -9.93 2.23 -14.60
N PRO A 489 -10.83 1.24 -14.45
CA PRO A 489 -10.80 0.05 -15.30
C PRO A 489 -10.71 0.42 -16.78
N GLY A 490 -9.95 -0.33 -17.56
CA GLY A 490 -9.66 -0.07 -18.97
C GLY A 490 -8.54 0.93 -19.23
N THR A 491 -7.89 1.48 -18.20
CA THR A 491 -6.71 2.34 -18.39
C THR A 491 -5.54 1.49 -18.88
N GLU A 492 -4.94 1.92 -19.99
CA GLU A 492 -3.73 1.31 -20.55
C GLU A 492 -2.48 1.91 -19.90
N LEU A 493 -1.51 1.06 -19.58
CA LEU A 493 -0.17 1.43 -19.12
C LEU A 493 0.86 0.81 -20.06
N SER A 494 1.86 1.58 -20.45
CA SER A 494 2.93 1.11 -21.34
C SER A 494 4.26 1.05 -20.61
N ASN A 495 5.11 0.09 -20.98
CA ASN A 495 6.49 0.09 -20.49
C ASN A 495 7.30 1.23 -21.13
N GLN A 496 8.50 1.53 -20.60
CA GLN A 496 9.32 2.65 -21.08
C GLN A 496 9.63 2.59 -22.59
N LEU A 497 9.77 1.38 -23.14
CA LEU A 497 10.09 1.15 -24.55
C LEU A 497 8.84 1.12 -25.45
N ASN A 498 7.63 1.26 -24.88
CA ASN A 498 6.35 1.03 -25.53
C ASN A 498 6.26 -0.31 -26.29
N SER A 499 7.04 -1.31 -25.87
CA SER A 499 7.07 -2.64 -26.46
C SER A 499 6.04 -3.58 -25.85
N GLN A 500 5.57 -3.29 -24.64
CA GLN A 500 4.53 -4.04 -23.95
C GLN A 500 3.56 -3.06 -23.28
N THR A 501 2.27 -3.41 -23.31
CA THR A 501 1.22 -2.69 -22.59
C THR A 501 0.45 -3.63 -21.68
N ILE A 502 -0.10 -3.08 -20.61
CA ILE A 502 -1.05 -3.76 -19.72
C ILE A 502 -2.30 -2.89 -19.62
N ASN A 503 -3.45 -3.53 -19.44
CA ASN A 503 -4.72 -2.84 -19.23
C ASN A 503 -5.27 -3.16 -17.85
N LEU A 504 -5.75 -2.16 -17.12
CA LEU A 504 -6.37 -2.38 -15.80
C LEU A 504 -7.74 -3.05 -15.95
N LEU A 505 -7.98 -4.14 -15.23
CA LEU A 505 -9.30 -4.76 -15.08
C LEU A 505 -10.11 -4.14 -13.95
N THR A 506 -9.43 -3.72 -12.89
CA THR A 506 -10.06 -3.15 -11.69
C THR A 506 -9.60 -1.73 -11.47
N GLU A 507 -10.38 -0.99 -10.70
CA GLU A 507 -9.93 0.27 -10.14
C GLU A 507 -8.73 0.04 -9.21
N THR A 508 -7.76 0.96 -9.21
CA THR A 508 -6.63 0.89 -8.27
C THR A 508 -7.01 1.46 -6.90
N ILE A 509 -6.66 0.73 -5.84
CA ILE A 509 -7.05 1.07 -4.48
C ILE A 509 -5.92 0.78 -3.47
N GLY A 510 -6.11 1.21 -2.22
CA GLY A 510 -5.26 0.84 -1.10
C GLY A 510 -4.00 1.68 -0.90
N GLY A 511 -3.66 2.56 -1.85
CA GLY A 511 -2.56 3.49 -1.70
C GLY A 511 -2.76 4.43 -0.51
N ALA A 512 -1.79 4.49 0.40
CA ALA A 512 -1.87 5.27 1.63
C ALA A 512 -0.51 5.82 2.02
N GLU A 513 -0.46 7.05 2.52
CA GLU A 513 0.77 7.67 3.02
C GLU A 513 1.17 7.10 4.38
N GLU A 514 2.46 7.26 4.73
CA GLU A 514 2.99 6.89 6.04
C GLU A 514 2.25 7.64 7.17
N GLN A 515 1.86 6.90 8.21
CA GLN A 515 1.24 7.49 9.40
C GLN A 515 2.28 8.28 10.21
N LYS A 516 2.00 9.55 10.51
CA LYS A 516 2.87 10.44 11.30
C LYS A 516 2.21 10.88 12.59
N GLY A 517 3.02 11.24 13.60
CA GLY A 517 2.54 11.85 14.84
C GLY A 517 1.66 10.92 15.68
N THR A 518 0.48 11.39 16.08
CA THR A 518 -0.48 10.65 16.94
C THR A 518 -0.98 9.37 16.31
N ASP A 519 -1.17 9.35 15.00
CA ASP A 519 -1.61 8.15 14.26
C ASP A 519 -0.57 7.04 14.32
N ALA A 520 0.71 7.41 14.19
CA ALA A 520 1.82 6.46 14.32
C ALA A 520 1.83 5.79 15.70
N VAL A 521 1.49 6.53 16.78
CA VAL A 521 1.40 5.96 18.13
C VAL A 521 0.32 4.88 18.23
N LEU A 522 -0.83 5.06 17.59
CA LEU A 522 -1.90 4.05 17.54
C LEU A 522 -1.44 2.82 16.74
N ALA A 523 -0.77 3.03 15.60
CA ALA A 523 -0.19 1.96 14.80
C ALA A 523 0.85 1.14 15.58
N TYR A 524 1.79 1.81 16.28
CA TYR A 524 2.76 1.14 17.15
C TYR A 524 2.09 0.37 18.29
N ARG A 525 1.06 0.95 18.92
CA ARG A 525 0.32 0.27 19.99
C ARG A 525 -0.34 -1.01 19.49
N TYR A 526 -0.95 -0.98 18.31
CA TYR A 526 -1.49 -2.19 17.69
C TYR A 526 -0.37 -3.18 17.39
N ALA A 527 0.67 -2.76 16.66
CA ALA A 527 1.74 -3.66 16.23
C ALA A 527 2.48 -4.32 17.42
N LEU A 528 2.64 -3.62 18.56
CA LEU A 528 3.28 -4.18 19.76
C LEU A 528 2.38 -5.19 20.49
N THR A 529 1.08 -4.93 20.53
CA THR A 529 0.13 -5.79 21.26
C THR A 529 -0.24 -7.03 20.47
N THR A 530 -0.39 -6.90 19.14
CA THR A 530 -0.94 -7.96 18.28
C THR A 530 0.12 -8.65 17.42
N ARG A 531 1.30 -8.04 17.24
CA ARG A 531 2.32 -8.49 16.27
C ARG A 531 1.75 -8.70 14.86
N ASP A 532 0.82 -7.83 14.48
CA ASP A 532 0.07 -7.88 13.22
C ASP A 532 -0.77 -9.15 13.01
N LYS A 533 -1.15 -9.82 14.10
CA LYS A 533 -2.09 -10.95 14.08
C LYS A 533 -3.25 -10.69 15.04
N ILE A 534 -4.46 -10.90 14.53
CA ILE A 534 -5.68 -10.71 15.33
C ILE A 534 -6.06 -12.04 15.97
N ILE A 535 -5.92 -12.12 17.29
CA ILE A 535 -6.18 -13.33 18.08
C ILE A 535 -7.28 -13.09 19.11
N SER A 536 -7.24 -11.94 19.78
CA SER A 536 -8.14 -11.55 20.86
C SER A 536 -9.21 -10.55 20.42
N LEU A 537 -10.28 -10.39 21.22
CA LEU A 537 -11.31 -9.36 20.97
C LEU A 537 -10.74 -7.94 21.12
N GLU A 538 -9.73 -7.75 21.97
CA GLU A 538 -9.08 -6.44 22.14
C GLU A 538 -8.17 -6.13 20.94
N ASP A 539 -7.61 -7.14 20.28
CA ASP A 539 -6.82 -6.99 19.05
C ASP A 539 -7.68 -6.42 17.93
N VAL A 540 -8.92 -6.92 17.79
CA VAL A 540 -9.92 -6.38 16.85
C VAL A 540 -10.20 -4.91 17.14
N LYS A 541 -10.42 -4.54 18.42
CA LYS A 541 -10.64 -3.14 18.80
C LYS A 541 -9.43 -2.27 18.48
N ASN A 542 -8.23 -2.73 18.79
CA ASN A 542 -6.99 -2.00 18.52
C ASN A 542 -6.78 -1.83 17.01
N TYR A 543 -7.08 -2.84 16.21
CA TYR A 543 -7.04 -2.77 14.75
C TYR A 543 -8.00 -1.72 14.21
N CYS A 544 -9.27 -1.77 14.59
CA CYS A 544 -10.28 -0.82 14.16
C CYS A 544 -9.96 0.62 14.61
N ARG A 545 -9.41 0.82 15.82
CA ARG A 545 -8.91 2.13 16.29
C ARG A 545 -7.77 2.66 15.42
N MET A 546 -6.83 1.81 15.03
CA MET A 546 -5.72 2.18 14.15
C MET A 546 -6.21 2.55 12.73
N VAL A 547 -7.20 1.83 12.19
CA VAL A 547 -7.70 2.06 10.82
C VAL A 547 -8.63 3.27 10.73
N LEU A 548 -9.55 3.44 11.69
CA LEU A 548 -10.57 4.49 11.66
C LEU A 548 -10.14 5.79 12.35
N LYS A 549 -9.10 5.75 13.18
CA LYS A 549 -8.45 6.93 13.78
C LYS A 549 -9.49 7.89 14.40
N ASP A 550 -9.50 9.15 13.96
CA ASP A 550 -10.37 10.20 14.47
C ASP A 550 -11.85 10.05 14.08
N GLU A 551 -12.16 9.28 13.03
CA GLU A 551 -13.53 9.02 12.61
C GLU A 551 -14.28 8.13 13.60
N LEU A 552 -13.55 7.39 14.44
CA LEU A 552 -14.13 6.47 15.40
C LEU A 552 -14.68 7.19 16.64
N LYS A 553 -15.93 6.89 17.00
CA LYS A 553 -16.52 7.26 18.30
C LYS A 553 -16.47 6.09 19.28
N GLU A 554 -17.02 4.94 18.89
CA GLU A 554 -17.14 3.76 19.75
C GLU A 554 -17.01 2.44 18.96
N ILE A 555 -16.48 1.39 19.60
CA ILE A 555 -16.40 0.02 19.07
C ILE A 555 -16.88 -0.95 20.13
N ASN A 556 -17.83 -1.80 19.77
CA ASN A 556 -18.25 -2.96 20.53
C ASN A 556 -17.89 -4.25 19.77
N VAL A 557 -17.32 -5.23 20.48
CA VAL A 557 -16.94 -6.52 19.89
C VAL A 557 -17.51 -7.64 20.75
N LYS A 558 -18.38 -8.47 20.16
CA LYS A 558 -19.05 -9.58 20.83
C LYS A 558 -18.92 -10.88 20.05
N ARG A 559 -19.14 -12.01 20.72
CA ARG A 559 -19.15 -13.33 20.08
C ARG A 559 -20.57 -13.66 19.65
N GLY A 560 -20.71 -14.20 18.44
CA GLY A 560 -21.98 -14.61 17.85
C GLY A 560 -21.88 -15.97 17.13
N THR A 561 -22.93 -16.30 16.40
CA THR A 561 -23.00 -17.49 15.53
C THR A 561 -23.68 -17.15 14.22
N MET A 562 -23.22 -17.71 13.09
CA MET A 562 -23.91 -17.61 11.80
C MET A 562 -24.00 -18.98 11.10
N ILE A 563 -24.85 -19.06 10.08
CA ILE A 563 -24.91 -20.22 9.18
C ILE A 563 -23.76 -20.10 8.18
N SER A 564 -22.94 -21.15 8.05
CA SER A 564 -21.84 -21.18 7.09
C SER A 564 -22.36 -21.19 5.65
N HIS A 565 -21.62 -20.50 4.79
CA HIS A 565 -21.82 -20.54 3.34
C HIS A 565 -21.22 -21.79 2.70
N LYS A 566 -20.29 -22.49 3.39
CA LYS A 566 -19.67 -23.71 2.85
C LYS A 566 -20.61 -24.89 2.94
N PRO A 567 -20.66 -25.77 1.92
CA PRO A 567 -21.46 -26.99 1.98
C PRO A 567 -21.06 -27.86 3.18
N LYS A 568 -22.06 -28.39 3.89
CA LYS A 568 -21.91 -29.36 5.00
C LYS A 568 -21.27 -28.83 6.30
N GLU A 569 -21.10 -27.52 6.47
CA GLU A 569 -20.44 -26.95 7.67
C GLU A 569 -21.43 -26.49 8.77
N GLY A 570 -22.70 -26.22 8.46
CA GLY A 570 -23.73 -25.91 9.48
C GLY A 570 -23.53 -24.53 10.14
N PHE A 571 -23.62 -24.44 11.47
CA PHE A 571 -23.41 -23.18 12.21
C PHE A 571 -21.93 -22.99 12.57
N VAL A 572 -21.41 -21.79 12.31
CA VAL A 572 -20.03 -21.37 12.63
C VAL A 572 -20.04 -20.24 13.66
N ARG A 573 -18.99 -20.22 14.50
CA ARG A 573 -18.77 -19.14 15.49
C ARG A 573 -18.34 -17.88 14.76
N THR A 574 -18.85 -16.74 15.21
CA THR A 574 -18.55 -15.44 14.62
C THR A 574 -18.09 -14.43 15.66
N ILE A 575 -17.31 -13.45 15.22
CA ILE A 575 -17.03 -12.24 15.98
C ILE A 575 -17.80 -11.09 15.33
N GLU A 576 -18.71 -10.48 16.09
CA GLU A 576 -19.50 -9.33 15.65
C GLU A 576 -18.83 -8.05 16.14
N VAL A 577 -18.52 -7.17 15.18
CA VAL A 577 -17.81 -5.91 15.37
C VAL A 577 -18.77 -4.79 15.00
N GLU A 578 -19.28 -4.10 16.02
CA GLU A 578 -20.19 -2.96 15.89
C GLU A 578 -19.38 -1.67 16.06
N ILE A 579 -19.48 -0.77 15.08
CA ILE A 579 -18.69 0.46 15.03
C ILE A 579 -19.63 1.65 14.91
N ILE A 580 -19.42 2.66 15.74
CA ILE A 580 -20.14 3.94 15.68
C ILE A 580 -19.13 5.03 15.29
N PRO A 581 -19.27 5.64 14.10
CA PRO A 581 -18.39 6.72 13.66
C PRO A 581 -18.96 8.08 14.09
N LYS A 582 -18.09 9.09 14.26
CA LYS A 582 -18.49 10.47 14.60
C LYS A 582 -19.27 11.16 13.47
N ASN A 583 -18.95 10.81 12.22
CA ASN A 583 -19.42 11.52 11.03
C ASN A 583 -20.35 10.66 10.17
N TYR A 584 -21.22 9.84 10.79
CA TYR A 584 -22.10 8.92 10.06
C TYR A 584 -22.95 9.65 9.01
N SER A 585 -23.65 10.70 9.44
CA SER A 585 -24.60 11.47 8.62
C SER A 585 -23.96 12.22 7.45
N PHE A 586 -22.66 12.54 7.53
CA PHE A 586 -21.96 13.27 6.47
C PHE A 586 -21.69 12.40 5.24
N TYR A 587 -21.27 11.14 5.45
CA TYR A 587 -20.93 10.22 4.35
C TYR A 587 -22.09 9.31 3.93
N GLY A 588 -23.09 9.14 4.80
CA GLY A 588 -24.28 8.33 4.52
C GLY A 588 -24.06 6.82 4.59
N LYS A 589 -25.16 6.07 4.54
CA LYS A 589 -25.20 4.62 4.79
C LYS A 589 -24.35 3.81 3.80
N VAL A 590 -24.45 4.09 2.51
CA VAL A 590 -23.77 3.32 1.45
C VAL A 590 -22.24 3.38 1.61
N TYR A 591 -21.69 4.55 1.95
CA TYR A 591 -20.27 4.71 2.22
C TYR A 591 -19.81 3.82 3.38
N TRP A 592 -20.54 3.84 4.49
CA TRP A 592 -20.20 3.07 5.69
C TRP A 592 -20.40 1.56 5.51
N GLU A 593 -21.38 1.12 4.72
CA GLU A 593 -21.53 -0.29 4.35
C GLU A 593 -20.32 -0.77 3.53
N ASN A 594 -19.87 0.02 2.54
CA ASN A 594 -18.67 -0.29 1.77
C ASN A 594 -17.42 -0.32 2.67
N ARG A 595 -17.30 0.65 3.59
CA ARG A 595 -16.19 0.70 4.55
C ARG A 595 -16.19 -0.50 5.49
N ALA A 596 -17.35 -0.96 5.94
CA ALA A 596 -17.52 -2.14 6.78
C ALA A 596 -17.02 -3.41 6.06
N ASN A 597 -17.38 -3.57 4.78
CA ASN A 597 -16.94 -4.70 3.96
C ASN A 597 -15.43 -4.71 3.76
N ILE A 598 -14.82 -3.54 3.50
CA ILE A 598 -13.36 -3.41 3.38
C ILE A 598 -12.69 -3.79 4.70
N LEU A 599 -13.17 -3.25 5.83
CA LEU A 599 -12.60 -3.51 7.15
C LEU A 599 -12.73 -5.00 7.52
N LYS A 600 -13.86 -5.63 7.19
CA LYS A 600 -14.05 -7.08 7.37
C LYS A 600 -12.99 -7.89 6.62
N LYS A 601 -12.79 -7.62 5.33
CA LYS A 601 -11.77 -8.33 4.52
C LYS A 601 -10.37 -8.16 5.09
N GLN A 602 -10.04 -6.95 5.56
CA GLN A 602 -8.76 -6.67 6.19
C GLN A 602 -8.57 -7.37 7.56
N ILE A 603 -9.63 -7.48 8.37
CA ILE A 603 -9.58 -8.23 9.63
C ILE A 603 -9.37 -9.71 9.34
N ILE A 604 -10.11 -10.27 8.37
CA ILE A 604 -10.01 -11.70 8.00
C ILE A 604 -8.60 -12.05 7.53
N SER A 605 -7.94 -11.21 6.72
CA SER A 605 -6.58 -11.50 6.24
C SER A 605 -5.52 -11.54 7.35
N LYS A 606 -5.79 -10.92 8.50
CA LYS A 606 -4.88 -10.82 9.65
C LYS A 606 -5.29 -11.69 10.84
N ALA A 607 -6.51 -12.21 10.83
CA ALA A 607 -7.04 -13.10 11.86
C ALA A 607 -6.53 -14.54 11.73
N ILE A 608 -6.76 -15.34 12.77
CA ILE A 608 -6.53 -16.78 12.73
C ILE A 608 -7.57 -17.45 11.84
N ASP A 609 -7.13 -18.40 11.01
CA ASP A 609 -8.00 -19.21 10.17
C ASP A 609 -9.12 -19.91 10.96
N GLY A 610 -10.32 -19.91 10.38
CA GLY A 610 -11.49 -20.62 10.92
C GLY A 610 -12.42 -19.78 11.80
N ILE A 611 -12.13 -18.49 12.01
CA ILE A 611 -13.05 -17.55 12.69
C ILE A 611 -13.68 -16.63 11.64
N GLU A 612 -15.01 -16.58 11.60
CA GLU A 612 -15.73 -15.67 10.72
C GLU A 612 -16.04 -14.34 11.42
N TYR A 613 -15.93 -13.23 10.68
CA TYR A 613 -16.13 -11.88 11.21
C TYR A 613 -17.34 -11.21 10.56
N ARG A 614 -18.13 -10.50 11.35
CA ARG A 614 -19.23 -9.64 10.89
C ARG A 614 -18.94 -8.22 11.36
N VAL A 615 -18.79 -7.29 10.41
CA VAL A 615 -18.55 -5.89 10.71
C VAL A 615 -19.78 -5.09 10.32
N THR A 616 -20.35 -4.35 11.25
CA THR A 616 -21.52 -3.49 11.05
C THR A 616 -21.22 -2.09 11.56
N ILE A 617 -21.47 -1.08 10.74
CA ILE A 617 -21.30 0.32 11.10
C ILE A 617 -22.69 0.92 11.32
N LEU A 618 -22.95 1.42 12.52
CA LEU A 618 -24.26 1.84 12.99
C LEU A 618 -24.34 3.37 13.13
N ASN A 619 -25.55 3.91 12.98
CA ASN A 619 -25.82 5.32 13.26
C ASN A 619 -26.37 5.46 14.68
N GLU A 620 -25.70 6.29 15.49
CA GLU A 620 -26.06 6.53 16.89
C GLU A 620 -27.49 7.06 17.05
N GLU A 621 -27.96 7.89 16.11
CA GLU A 621 -29.28 8.55 16.21
C GLU A 621 -30.47 7.61 15.93
N ILE A 622 -30.24 6.49 15.21
CA ILE A 622 -31.34 5.61 14.76
C ILE A 622 -31.50 4.39 15.68
N ASP A 623 -30.41 3.88 16.26
CA ASP A 623 -30.44 2.63 17.03
C ASP A 623 -30.73 2.82 18.53
N LEU A 624 -30.64 4.04 19.06
CA LEU A 624 -31.18 4.37 20.40
C LEU A 624 -32.71 4.24 20.48
N LEU A 625 -33.42 4.23 19.33
CA LEU A 625 -34.86 4.05 19.26
C LEU A 625 -35.30 2.57 19.13
N LYS A 626 -34.35 1.64 18.99
CA LYS A 626 -34.62 0.20 18.80
C LYS A 626 -34.20 -0.70 19.97
N ASN A 627 -33.59 -0.14 21.01
CA ASN A 627 -33.24 -0.86 22.24
C ASN A 627 -34.22 -0.57 23.37
#